data_AF-A0A521WJ43-F1
#
_entry.id   AF-A0A521WJ43-F1
#
_cell.length_a   1.000
_cell.length_b   1.000
_cell.length_c   1.000
_cell.angle_alpha   90.00
_cell.angle_beta   90.00
_cell.angle_gamma   90.00
#
_symmetry.space_group_name_H-M   'P 1'
#
loop_
_entity.id
_entity.type
_entity.pdbx_description
1 polymer ?
#
loop_
_entity_poly.entity_id
_entity_poly.type
_entity_poly.pdbx_seq_one_letter_code
_entity_poly.pdbx_strand_id
1 'polypeptide(L)' 'MNLSGCFKAYDVRGRIPDELNAESVYRIGRAYAEWLRPRRVAVGRDIRHS' A
#
# COMPACT_ATOMS: atom_id res chain seq x y z
N MET A 1 -7.74 -12.28 -2.87
CA MET A 1 -6.61 -11.48 -3.40
C MET A 1 -5.41 -11.77 -2.53
N ASN A 2 -4.33 -12.32 -3.11
CA ASN A 2 -3.13 -12.64 -2.34
C ASN A 2 -2.23 -11.40 -2.29
N LEU A 3 -2.12 -10.77 -1.12
CA LEU A 3 -1.24 -9.61 -0.93
C LEU A 3 0.25 -10.00 -0.82
N SER A 4 0.57 -11.29 -0.65
CA SER A 4 1.96 -11.76 -0.50
C SER A 4 2.85 -11.41 -1.68
N GLY A 5 2.26 -11.17 -2.87
CA GLY A 5 3.00 -10.78 -4.07
C GLY A 5 3.71 -9.44 -3.92
N CYS A 6 3.09 -8.47 -3.23
CA CYS A 6 3.63 -7.11 -3.12
C CYS A 6 4.32 -6.80 -1.78
N PHE A 7 4.16 -7.60 -0.74
CA PHE A 7 4.92 -7.45 0.50
C PHE A 7 6.34 -7.99 0.36
N LYS A 8 7.34 -7.11 0.42
CA LYS A 8 8.77 -7.46 0.45
C LYS A 8 9.33 -7.25 1.87
N ALA A 9 10.60 -7.61 2.07
CA ALA A 9 11.23 -7.56 3.39
C ALA A 9 11.23 -6.16 4.04
N TYR A 10 11.26 -5.09 3.23
CA TYR A 10 11.42 -3.72 3.73
C TYR A 10 10.37 -2.73 3.23
N ASP A 11 9.65 -3.07 2.16
CA ASP A 11 8.64 -2.20 1.57
C ASP A 11 7.53 -3.00 0.88
N VAL A 12 6.49 -2.27 0.44
CA VAL A 12 5.47 -2.81 -0.45
C VAL A 12 5.83 -2.42 -1.88
N ARG A 13 6.01 -3.42 -2.75
CA ARG A 13 6.42 -3.25 -4.13
C ARG A 13 5.83 -4.34 -5.02
N GLY A 14 5.18 -3.94 -6.10
CA GLY A 14 4.59 -4.86 -7.06
C GLY A 14 4.24 -4.20 -8.39
N ARG A 15 3.98 -5.03 -9.39
CA ARG A 15 3.50 -4.62 -10.72
C ARG A 15 2.03 -4.20 -10.69
N ILE A 16 1.72 -3.10 -11.37
CA ILE A 16 0.35 -2.65 -11.59
C ILE A 16 -0.22 -3.31 -12.86
N PRO A 17 -1.48 -3.77 -12.88
CA PRO A 17 -2.45 -3.77 -11.76
C PRO A 17 -2.46 -5.07 -10.93
N ASP A 18 -1.70 -6.09 -11.35
CA ASP A 18 -1.91 -7.47 -10.89
C ASP A 18 -1.43 -7.72 -9.46
N GLU A 19 -0.33 -7.09 -9.04
CA GLU A 19 0.24 -7.23 -7.68
C GLU A 19 -0.09 -6.02 -6.79
N LEU A 20 -0.25 -4.84 -7.40
CA LEU A 20 -0.70 -3.61 -6.74
C LEU A 20 -1.79 -2.92 -7.57
N ASN A 21 -2.88 -2.58 -6.91
CA ASN A 21 -4.03 -1.85 -7.47
C ASN A 21 -4.74 -1.04 -6.38
N ALA A 22 -5.72 -0.22 -6.78
CA ALA A 22 -6.47 0.65 -5.88
C ALA A 22 -7.08 -0.08 -4.68
N GLU A 23 -7.65 -1.28 -4.88
CA GLU A 23 -8.25 -2.06 -3.78
C GLU A 23 -7.19 -2.53 -2.78
N SER A 24 -6.07 -3.08 -3.25
CA SER A 24 -4.98 -3.54 -2.39
C SER A 24 -4.37 -2.39 -1.57
N VAL A 25 -4.13 -1.23 -2.19
CA VAL A 25 -3.53 -0.05 -1.53
C VAL A 25 -4.49 0.53 -0.49
N TYR A 26 -5.79 0.56 -0.76
CA TYR A 26 -6.81 0.95 0.21
C TYR A 26 -6.79 0.03 1.44
N ARG A 27 -6.74 -1.29 1.23
CA ARG A 27 -6.67 -2.26 2.34
C ARG A 27 -5.41 -2.10 3.18
N ILE A 28 -4.26 -1.82 2.56
CA ILE A 28 -2.99 -1.55 3.26
C ILE A 28 -3.13 -0.29 4.13
N GLY A 29 -3.65 0.81 3.58
CA GLY A 29 -3.85 2.04 4.34
C GLY A 29 -4.81 1.88 5.52
N ARG A 30 -5.89 1.10 5.32
CA ARG A 30 -6.86 0.79 6.38
C ARG A 30 -6.24 -0.06 7.49
N ALA A 31 -5.47 -1.08 7.14
CA ALA A 31 -4.75 -1.90 8.12
C ALA A 31 -3.71 -1.07 8.91
N TYR A 32 -2.98 -0.17 8.23
CA TYR A 32 -2.07 0.76 8.89
C TYR A 32 -2.79 1.66 9.91
N ALA A 33 -3.94 2.21 9.54
CA ALA A 33 -4.73 3.06 10.44
C ALA A 33 -5.31 2.29 11.65
N GLU A 34 -5.80 1.07 11.44
CA GLU A 34 -6.30 0.21 12.52
C GLU A 34 -5.20 -0.17 13.52
N TRP A 35 -4.02 -0.51 13.01
CA TRP A 35 -2.90 -0.99 13.81
C TRP A 35 -2.15 0.15 14.53
N LEU A 36 -1.72 1.17 13.79
CA LEU A 36 -0.90 2.26 14.34
C LEU A 36 -1.75 3.35 15.02
N ARG A 37 -3.03 3.47 14.66
CA ARG A 37 -3.98 4.47 15.20
C ARG A 37 -3.45 5.92 15.17
N PRO A 38 -2.91 6.40 14.03
CA PRO A 38 -2.38 7.76 13.94
C PRO A 38 -3.51 8.80 13.96
N ARG A 39 -3.28 9.95 14.59
CA ARG A 39 -4.20 11.11 14.49
C ARG A 39 -4.11 11.83 13.14
N ARG A 40 -2.90 11.89 12.56
CA ARG A 40 -2.60 12.53 11.27
C ARG A 40 -1.48 11.74 10.59
N VAL A 41 -1.53 11.64 9.26
CA VAL A 41 -0.56 10.89 8.46
C VAL A 41 -0.04 11.80 7.35
N ALA A 42 1.28 11.89 7.22
CA ALA A 42 1.90 12.54 6.08
C ALA A 42 1.86 11.62 4.86
N VAL A 43 1.52 12.16 3.70
CA VAL A 43 1.46 11.41 2.43
C VAL A 43 2.29 12.11 1.37
N GLY A 44 2.94 11.34 0.51
CA GLY A 44 3.74 11.82 -0.61
C GLY A 44 3.70 10.81 -1.76
N ARG A 45 3.94 11.29 -2.98
CA ARG A 45 4.07 10.46 -4.18
C ARG A 45 5.22 10.95 -5.04
N ASP A 46 5.77 10.07 -5.86
CA ASP A 46 6.78 10.43 -6.85
C ASP A 46 6.14 10.82 -8.20
N ILE A 47 6.96 10.86 -9.26
CA ILE A 47 6.57 11.32 -10.60
C ILE A 47 5.80 10.27 -11.42
N ARG A 48 5.55 9.06 -10.91
CA ARG A 48 4.91 8.00 -11.70
C ARG A 48 3.46 8.35 -12.06
N HIS A 49 3.04 7.91 -13.24
CA HIS A 49 1.66 8.05 -13.75
C HIS A 49 0.69 7.00 -13.19
N SER A 50 1.23 5.97 -12.54
CA SER A 50 0.61 4.72 -12.05
C SER A 50 -0.89 4.76 -11.80
#